data_AF-A0A929ZT71-F1
#
_entry.id   AF-A0A929ZT71-F1
#
_cell.length_a   1.000
_cell.length_b   1.000
_cell.length_c   1.000
_cell.angle_alpha   90.00
_cell.angle_beta   90.00
_cell.angle_gamma   90.00
#
_symmetry.space_group_name_H-M   'P 1'
#
loop_
_entity.id
_entity.type
_entity.pdbx_description
1 polymer ?
#
loop_
_entity_poly.entity_id
_entity_poly.type
_entity_poly.pdbx_seq_one_letter_code
_entity_poly.pdbx_strand_id
1 'polypeptide(L)'
;SYAKNNNAALEILEENNYYAFGLKHKGYGGVNLGNPNYHYKYNGKELQENSMYDYGARLYMPDIGRWNAVDPLAEKYPETSPYTYTLNNPIKFIDPDGRDIVLPKGTSVKNTYIILGNLQKLTDDKLVYSTQKDGTIRIKIASLGKGNKTAGTRLIRRLNSSDKVTTIEIGNKGNSARANSKTASGKTDWTKAMNGTGDDATVSFNPSSDPLIKTVEPKTGNISGKKRPNQIGLAHELIHADHINNGSVDFTKTEHTYQTVGGNMTQTHPIEEFRTVGLKGTKKGDITENQIRKEQSQNQRGAY
;
A
#
# COMPACT_ATOMS: atom_id res chain seq x y z
N SER A 1 -11.66 -5.23 -14.83
CA SER A 1 -12.67 -4.25 -14.38
C SER A 1 -13.79 -4.98 -13.65
N TYR A 2 -14.75 -4.29 -13.04
CA TYR A 2 -15.86 -4.89 -12.29
C TYR A 2 -17.14 -4.05 -12.43
N ALA A 3 -18.31 -4.68 -12.27
CA ALA A 3 -19.60 -4.01 -12.19
C ALA A 3 -20.49 -4.68 -11.13
N LYS A 4 -21.50 -3.96 -10.64
CA LYS A 4 -22.55 -4.54 -9.80
C LYS A 4 -23.56 -5.25 -10.69
N ASN A 5 -23.83 -6.51 -10.43
CA ASN A 5 -24.94 -7.23 -11.07
C ASN A 5 -26.28 -6.88 -10.39
N ASN A 6 -27.38 -7.42 -10.93
CA ASN A 6 -28.75 -7.14 -10.46
C ASN A 6 -28.99 -7.52 -8.97
N ASN A 7 -28.11 -8.32 -8.37
CA ASN A 7 -28.16 -8.70 -6.95
C ASN A 7 -27.23 -7.84 -6.07
N ALA A 8 -26.78 -6.69 -6.59
CA ALA A 8 -25.79 -5.80 -5.96
C ALA A 8 -24.45 -6.48 -5.62
N ALA A 9 -24.15 -7.64 -6.22
CA ALA A 9 -22.86 -8.32 -6.07
C ALA A 9 -21.88 -7.81 -7.13
N LEU A 10 -20.61 -7.65 -6.73
CA LEU A 10 -19.54 -7.30 -7.66
C LEU A 10 -19.19 -8.50 -8.53
N GLU A 11 -19.25 -8.32 -9.83
CA GLU A 11 -18.87 -9.27 -10.86
C GLU A 11 -17.60 -8.79 -11.56
N ILE A 12 -16.66 -9.70 -11.80
CA ILE A 12 -15.44 -9.40 -12.55
C ILE A 12 -15.83 -9.27 -14.02
N LEU A 13 -15.65 -8.07 -14.58
CA LEU A 13 -15.93 -7.81 -15.99
C LEU A 13 -14.74 -8.04 -16.90
N GLU A 14 -13.51 -8.05 -16.40
CA GLU A 14 -12.31 -8.30 -17.21
C GLU A 14 -11.08 -8.53 -16.32
N GLU A 15 -10.27 -9.53 -16.66
CA GLU A 15 -8.93 -9.73 -16.12
C GLU A 15 -7.90 -9.72 -17.26
N ASN A 16 -6.81 -8.97 -17.08
CA ASN A 16 -5.78 -8.81 -18.10
C ASN A 16 -4.40 -9.10 -17.52
N ASN A 17 -3.67 -10.00 -18.19
CA ASN A 17 -2.28 -10.31 -17.93
C ASN A 17 -1.45 -9.88 -19.15
N TYR A 18 -0.22 -9.43 -18.95
CA TYR A 18 0.62 -8.87 -20.02
C TYR A 18 2.04 -9.43 -19.97
N TYR A 19 2.64 -9.58 -21.17
CA TYR A 19 4.07 -9.75 -21.32
C TYR A 19 4.79 -8.47 -20.85
N ALA A 20 6.11 -8.55 -20.63
CA ALA A 20 6.91 -7.43 -20.12
C ALA A 20 6.75 -6.13 -20.93
N PHE A 21 6.54 -6.24 -22.24
CA PHE A 21 6.37 -5.10 -23.15
C PHE A 21 4.88 -4.74 -23.38
N GLY A 22 3.96 -5.21 -22.55
CA GLY A 22 2.58 -4.75 -22.57
C GLY A 22 1.66 -5.43 -23.58
N LEU A 23 2.14 -6.44 -24.31
CA LEU A 23 1.26 -7.30 -25.10
C LEU A 23 0.39 -8.15 -24.17
N LYS A 24 -0.93 -8.08 -24.35
CA LYS A 24 -1.90 -8.83 -23.55
C LYS A 24 -1.76 -10.34 -23.84
N HIS A 25 -1.66 -11.14 -22.78
CA HIS A 25 -1.71 -12.60 -22.86
C HIS A 25 -3.05 -13.06 -23.44
N LYS A 26 -3.05 -14.14 -24.21
CA LYS A 26 -4.26 -14.86 -24.64
C LYS A 26 -4.40 -16.15 -23.83
N GLY A 27 -5.63 -16.56 -23.50
CA GLY A 27 -5.93 -17.92 -23.01
C GLY A 27 -5.96 -18.16 -21.50
N TYR A 28 -5.96 -17.12 -20.65
CA TYR A 28 -6.18 -17.30 -19.20
C TYR A 28 -7.67 -17.20 -18.85
N GLY A 29 -8.30 -18.33 -18.50
CA GLY A 29 -9.67 -18.43 -18.02
C GLY A 29 -10.72 -18.31 -19.12
N GLY A 30 -11.65 -19.28 -19.21
CA GLY A 30 -12.74 -19.35 -20.20
C GLY A 30 -13.82 -18.26 -20.06
N VAL A 31 -13.43 -17.08 -19.60
CA VAL A 31 -14.30 -15.95 -19.30
C VAL A 31 -13.93 -14.83 -20.28
N ASN A 32 -14.56 -14.85 -21.45
CA ASN A 32 -14.62 -13.69 -22.36
C ASN A 32 -15.55 -12.61 -21.79
N LEU A 33 -15.32 -12.20 -20.54
CA LEU A 33 -15.84 -10.94 -20.05
C LEU A 33 -14.78 -9.92 -20.47
N GLY A 34 -14.96 -9.38 -21.66
CA GLY A 34 -14.32 -8.14 -22.06
C GLY A 34 -15.31 -7.04 -21.76
N ASN A 35 -14.91 -6.00 -21.00
CA ASN A 35 -15.72 -4.79 -20.93
C ASN A 35 -15.44 -3.97 -22.21
N PRO A 36 -16.36 -3.94 -23.20
CA PRO A 36 -16.11 -3.25 -24.46
C PRO A 36 -15.94 -1.74 -24.26
N ASN A 37 -16.48 -1.19 -23.16
CA ASN A 37 -16.44 0.25 -22.86
C ASN A 37 -15.18 0.67 -22.10
N TYR A 38 -14.31 -0.27 -21.69
CA TYR A 38 -13.09 0.04 -20.95
C TYR A 38 -11.87 -0.08 -21.86
N HIS A 39 -11.39 1.06 -22.36
CA HIS A 39 -10.27 1.12 -23.31
C HIS A 39 -8.89 1.23 -22.64
N TYR A 40 -8.82 1.60 -21.35
CA TYR A 40 -7.55 1.72 -20.64
C TYR A 40 -7.00 0.35 -20.20
N LYS A 41 -5.77 0.00 -20.58
CA LYS A 41 -5.20 -1.34 -20.32
C LYS A 41 -3.79 -1.23 -19.73
N TYR A 42 -2.75 -1.56 -20.50
CA TYR A 42 -1.36 -1.55 -20.05
C TYR A 42 -0.93 -0.14 -19.59
N ASN A 43 -0.26 -0.05 -18.44
CA ASN A 43 0.19 1.22 -17.84
C ASN A 43 -0.91 2.30 -17.69
N GLY A 44 -2.18 1.89 -17.64
CA GLY A 44 -3.31 2.81 -17.60
C GLY A 44 -3.47 3.65 -18.87
N LYS A 45 -2.92 3.20 -20.00
CA LYS A 45 -3.02 3.85 -21.31
C LYS A 45 -4.16 3.29 -22.11
N GLU A 46 -4.77 4.16 -22.90
CA GLU A 46 -5.90 3.82 -23.75
C GLU A 46 -5.42 2.98 -24.93
N LEU A 47 -6.02 1.80 -25.11
CA LEU A 47 -5.82 0.97 -26.28
C LEU A 47 -6.74 1.44 -27.39
N GLN A 48 -6.14 1.93 -28.47
CA GLN A 48 -6.82 2.39 -29.66
C GLN A 48 -7.32 1.22 -30.52
N GLU A 49 -8.24 1.48 -31.46
CA GLU A 49 -8.79 0.45 -32.36
C GLU A 49 -7.72 -0.27 -33.18
N ASN A 50 -6.61 0.42 -33.48
CA ASN A 50 -5.45 -0.14 -34.18
C ASN A 50 -4.52 -0.98 -33.27
N SER A 51 -4.94 -1.31 -32.05
CA SER A 51 -4.17 -2.08 -31.05
C SER A 51 -2.89 -1.39 -30.53
N MET A 52 -2.77 -0.07 -30.71
CA MET A 52 -1.68 0.72 -30.13
C MET A 52 -2.15 1.44 -28.87
N TYR A 53 -1.23 1.65 -27.93
CA TYR A 53 -1.51 2.41 -26.71
C TYR A 53 -1.24 3.90 -26.92
N ASP A 54 -2.22 4.74 -26.60
CA ASP A 54 -2.03 6.19 -26.61
C ASP A 54 -1.34 6.67 -25.33
N TYR A 55 -0.11 7.18 -25.50
CA TYR A 55 0.67 7.77 -24.43
C TYR A 55 0.59 9.30 -24.41
N GLY A 56 -0.05 9.93 -25.40
CA GLY A 56 -0.19 11.37 -25.57
C GLY A 56 0.69 11.88 -26.71
N ALA A 57 2.01 11.80 -26.58
CA ALA A 57 2.92 12.29 -27.62
C ALA A 57 3.19 11.27 -28.73
N ARG A 58 3.01 9.97 -28.44
CA ARG A 58 3.28 8.85 -29.35
C ARG A 58 2.28 7.72 -29.10
N LEU A 59 2.07 6.88 -30.11
CA LEU A 59 1.38 5.60 -29.94
C LEU A 59 2.40 4.48 -29.73
N TYR A 60 2.17 3.64 -28.73
CA TYR A 60 3.04 2.53 -28.39
C TYR A 60 2.52 1.23 -28.99
N MET A 61 3.40 0.48 -29.66
CA MET A 61 3.12 -0.80 -30.29
C MET A 61 3.56 -1.94 -29.35
N PRO A 62 2.63 -2.56 -28.60
CA PRO A 62 2.97 -3.56 -27.59
C PRO A 62 3.41 -4.90 -28.18
N ASP A 63 3.02 -5.21 -29.41
CA ASP A 63 3.35 -6.42 -30.17
C ASP A 63 4.84 -6.52 -30.51
N ILE A 64 5.48 -5.39 -30.85
CA ILE A 64 6.92 -5.31 -31.13
C ILE A 64 7.72 -4.56 -30.05
N GLY A 65 7.04 -3.95 -29.07
CA GLY A 65 7.66 -3.23 -27.98
C GLY A 65 8.38 -1.94 -28.40
N ARG A 66 7.78 -1.16 -29.31
CA ARG A 66 8.38 0.08 -29.87
C ARG A 66 7.36 1.21 -29.98
N TRP A 67 7.87 2.42 -30.13
CA TRP A 67 7.03 3.57 -30.51
C TRP A 67 6.70 3.55 -32.00
N ASN A 68 5.52 4.07 -32.36
CA ASN A 68 5.11 4.23 -33.75
C ASN A 68 5.79 5.44 -34.44
N ALA A 69 6.40 6.34 -33.68
CA ALA A 69 6.97 7.59 -34.15
C ALA A 69 8.30 7.91 -33.44
N VAL A 70 9.11 8.76 -34.08
CA VAL A 70 10.39 9.26 -33.55
C VAL A 70 10.14 9.98 -32.22
N ASP A 71 10.99 9.72 -31.23
CA ASP A 71 10.97 10.41 -29.94
C ASP A 71 11.17 11.93 -30.11
N PRO A 72 10.24 12.78 -29.62
CA PRO A 72 10.43 14.23 -29.60
C PRO A 72 11.69 14.67 -28.84
N LEU A 73 12.18 13.84 -27.92
CA LEU A 73 13.39 14.04 -27.14
C LEU A 73 14.50 13.03 -27.52
N ALA A 74 14.55 12.56 -28.77
CA ALA A 74 15.54 11.60 -29.23
C ALA A 74 16.99 12.03 -28.92
N GLU A 75 17.28 13.34 -29.02
CA GLU A 75 18.60 13.91 -28.70
C GLU A 75 19.04 13.71 -27.25
N LYS A 76 18.08 13.50 -26.32
CA LYS A 76 18.37 13.18 -24.92
C LYS A 76 18.96 11.78 -24.76
N TYR A 77 18.73 10.88 -25.72
CA TYR A 77 19.15 9.49 -25.68
C TYR A 77 19.92 9.10 -26.95
N PRO A 78 21.07 9.75 -27.22
CA PRO A 78 21.77 9.64 -28.51
C PRO A 78 22.28 8.23 -28.81
N GLU A 79 22.52 7.42 -27.77
CA GLU A 79 22.98 6.03 -27.90
C GLU A 79 21.85 5.01 -28.11
N THR A 80 20.59 5.48 -28.20
CA THR A 80 19.44 4.59 -28.37
C THR A 80 18.63 4.94 -29.60
N SER A 81 17.96 3.94 -30.18
CA SER A 81 17.05 4.18 -31.29
C SER A 81 15.91 5.12 -30.84
N PRO A 82 15.50 6.11 -31.66
CA PRO A 82 14.39 7.02 -31.33
C PRO A 82 13.02 6.32 -31.22
N TYR A 83 12.95 5.03 -31.54
CA TYR A 83 11.74 4.21 -31.40
C TYR A 83 11.76 3.31 -30.16
N THR A 84 12.83 3.37 -29.34
CA THR A 84 13.02 2.50 -28.19
C THR A 84 11.99 2.80 -27.09
N TYR A 85 11.27 1.78 -26.64
CA TYR A 85 10.41 1.92 -25.47
C TYR A 85 11.20 1.69 -24.18
N THR A 86 11.21 2.67 -23.28
CA THR A 86 11.73 2.53 -21.89
C THR A 86 13.17 1.97 -21.79
N LEU A 87 14.05 2.33 -22.72
CA LEU A 87 15.43 1.79 -22.80
C LEU A 87 15.48 0.25 -22.83
N ASN A 88 14.48 -0.39 -23.43
CA ASN A 88 14.29 -1.85 -23.44
C ASN A 88 14.15 -2.49 -22.05
N ASN A 89 13.80 -1.72 -21.01
CA ASN A 89 13.55 -2.25 -19.67
C ASN A 89 12.22 -1.71 -19.09
N PRO A 90 11.07 -2.15 -19.65
CA PRO A 90 9.74 -1.71 -19.23
C PRO A 90 9.34 -2.21 -17.83
N ILE A 91 10.12 -3.13 -17.27
CA ILE A 91 9.98 -3.57 -15.87
C ILE A 91 10.57 -2.53 -14.91
N LYS A 92 11.56 -1.75 -15.34
CA LYS A 92 12.28 -0.78 -14.50
C LYS A 92 11.86 0.66 -14.77
N PHE A 93 11.64 1.01 -16.03
CA PHE A 93 11.34 2.38 -16.45
C PHE A 93 9.94 2.47 -17.03
N ILE A 94 9.38 3.67 -16.99
CA ILE A 94 8.13 4.01 -17.65
C ILE A 94 8.32 5.26 -18.49
N ASP A 95 7.48 5.43 -19.50
CA ASP A 95 7.33 6.69 -20.21
C ASP A 95 5.90 7.21 -19.92
N PRO A 96 5.72 8.26 -19.10
CA PRO A 96 4.40 8.69 -18.66
C PRO A 96 3.58 9.40 -19.74
N ASP A 97 4.21 10.01 -20.73
CA ASP A 97 3.55 10.89 -21.71
C ASP A 97 4.01 10.65 -23.17
N GLY A 98 4.84 9.64 -23.39
CA GLY A 98 5.42 9.32 -24.67
C GLY A 98 6.55 10.28 -25.06
N ARG A 99 7.23 10.93 -24.11
CA ARG A 99 8.36 11.85 -24.39
C ARG A 99 9.57 11.56 -23.54
N ASP A 100 9.38 11.31 -22.24
CA ASP A 100 10.49 11.19 -21.31
C ASP A 100 10.45 9.89 -20.52
N ILE A 101 11.58 9.19 -20.52
CA ILE A 101 11.76 7.95 -19.78
C ILE A 101 12.09 8.32 -18.35
N VAL A 102 11.19 7.98 -17.44
CA VAL A 102 11.39 8.20 -16.01
C VAL A 102 11.58 6.87 -15.29
N LEU A 103 12.49 6.89 -14.32
CA LEU A 103 12.35 5.99 -13.19
C LEU A 103 11.11 6.44 -12.42
N PRO A 104 10.21 5.54 -12.01
CA PRO A 104 9.15 5.88 -11.07
C PRO A 104 9.76 6.63 -9.87
N LYS A 105 9.40 7.91 -9.70
CA LYS A 105 9.89 8.73 -8.61
C LYS A 105 9.17 8.31 -7.32
N GLY A 106 9.91 7.75 -6.38
CA GLY A 106 9.42 7.49 -5.01
C GLY A 106 9.73 6.10 -4.48
N THR A 107 9.76 5.05 -5.31
CA THR A 107 10.16 3.70 -4.87
C THR A 107 10.42 2.74 -6.04
N SER A 108 11.21 1.69 -5.85
CA SER A 108 11.46 0.68 -6.90
C SER A 108 10.25 -0.24 -7.12
N VAL A 109 10.15 -0.89 -8.28
CA VAL A 109 9.11 -1.89 -8.54
C VAL A 109 9.17 -3.03 -7.51
N LYS A 110 10.38 -3.47 -7.13
CA LYS A 110 10.59 -4.43 -6.04
C LYS A 110 9.94 -3.96 -4.73
N ASN A 111 10.18 -2.73 -4.34
CA ASN A 111 9.61 -2.14 -3.13
C ASN A 111 8.09 -2.01 -3.21
N THR A 112 7.56 -1.69 -4.39
CA THR A 112 6.11 -1.64 -4.66
C THR A 112 5.47 -2.99 -4.40
N TYR A 113 6.04 -4.07 -4.95
CA TYR A 113 5.54 -5.43 -4.70
C TYR A 113 5.63 -5.84 -3.23
N ILE A 114 6.70 -5.45 -2.53
CA ILE A 114 6.85 -5.72 -1.11
C ILE A 114 5.75 -5.02 -0.31
N ILE A 115 5.50 -3.72 -0.54
CA ILE A 115 4.44 -2.97 0.16
C ILE A 115 3.08 -3.56 -0.19
N LEU A 116 2.77 -3.68 -1.48
CA LEU A 116 1.48 -4.19 -1.95
C LEU A 116 1.21 -5.59 -1.39
N GLY A 117 2.20 -6.48 -1.39
CA GLY A 117 2.08 -7.82 -0.84
C GLY A 117 1.84 -7.84 0.67
N ASN A 118 2.44 -6.92 1.44
CA ASN A 118 2.15 -6.81 2.88
C ASN A 118 0.76 -6.21 3.14
N LEU A 119 0.34 -5.19 2.39
CA LEU A 119 -1.01 -4.62 2.51
C LEU A 119 -2.09 -5.62 2.09
N GLN A 120 -1.87 -6.39 1.02
CA GLN A 120 -2.80 -7.39 0.53
C GLN A 120 -3.03 -8.51 1.56
N LYS A 121 -2.05 -8.80 2.44
CA LYS A 121 -2.23 -9.74 3.57
C LYS A 121 -3.15 -9.19 4.67
N LEU A 122 -3.35 -7.88 4.75
CA LEU A 122 -4.21 -7.25 5.76
C LEU A 122 -5.69 -7.23 5.35
N THR A 123 -5.99 -7.30 4.06
CA THR A 123 -7.35 -7.14 3.53
C THR A 123 -7.76 -8.34 2.69
N ASP A 124 -9.06 -8.53 2.53
CA ASP A 124 -9.62 -9.43 1.50
C ASP A 124 -9.99 -8.68 0.22
N ASP A 125 -9.92 -7.35 0.23
CA ASP A 125 -10.07 -6.52 -0.97
C ASP A 125 -8.89 -6.72 -1.91
N LYS A 126 -9.14 -6.72 -3.22
CA LYS A 126 -8.06 -6.76 -4.22
C LYS A 126 -7.40 -5.39 -4.29
N LEU A 127 -6.11 -5.30 -3.99
CA LEU A 127 -5.33 -4.08 -4.13
C LEU A 127 -4.57 -4.06 -5.45
N VAL A 128 -4.51 -2.88 -6.07
CA VAL A 128 -3.69 -2.60 -7.26
C VAL A 128 -2.90 -1.31 -7.03
N TYR A 129 -1.90 -1.07 -7.86
CA TYR A 129 -1.19 0.20 -7.87
C TYR A 129 -1.26 0.87 -9.25
N SER A 130 -1.14 2.19 -9.25
CA SER A 130 -1.02 2.99 -10.47
C SER A 130 0.04 4.07 -10.28
N THR A 131 0.94 4.20 -11.25
CA THR A 131 1.91 5.31 -11.27
C THR A 131 1.22 6.59 -11.71
N GLN A 132 1.40 7.66 -10.94
CA GLN A 132 0.86 8.98 -11.24
C GLN A 132 1.79 9.75 -12.18
N LYS A 133 1.32 10.88 -12.74
CA LYS A 133 2.10 11.73 -13.65
C LYS A 133 3.40 12.26 -13.01
N ASP A 134 3.39 12.50 -11.70
CA ASP A 134 4.56 12.94 -10.94
C ASP A 134 5.54 11.80 -10.59
N GLY A 135 5.24 10.57 -11.03
CA GLY A 135 6.02 9.37 -10.77
C GLY A 135 5.70 8.65 -9.47
N THR A 136 4.86 9.22 -8.59
CA THR A 136 4.45 8.58 -7.34
C THR A 136 3.56 7.37 -7.60
N ILE A 137 3.55 6.41 -6.68
CA ILE A 137 2.74 5.20 -6.79
C ILE A 137 1.56 5.31 -5.83
N ARG A 138 0.34 5.20 -6.36
CA ARG A 138 -0.89 5.14 -5.56
C ARG A 138 -1.45 3.73 -5.52
N ILE A 139 -1.79 3.26 -4.32
CA ILE A 139 -2.45 1.99 -4.08
C ILE A 139 -3.97 2.24 -4.04
N LYS A 140 -4.73 1.41 -4.75
CA LYS A 140 -6.19 1.52 -4.88
C LYS A 140 -6.85 0.18 -4.61
N ILE A 141 -8.08 0.23 -4.11
CA ILE A 141 -8.94 -0.95 -4.01
C ILE A 141 -9.57 -1.21 -5.39
N ALA A 142 -9.19 -2.32 -5.99
CA ALA A 142 -9.72 -2.79 -7.27
C ALA A 142 -10.99 -3.62 -7.15
N SER A 143 -11.24 -4.30 -6.03
CA SER A 143 -12.54 -4.94 -5.80
C SER A 143 -12.71 -5.26 -4.33
N LEU A 144 -13.96 -5.29 -3.86
CA LEU A 144 -14.26 -5.64 -2.47
C LEU A 144 -14.23 -7.15 -2.28
N GLY A 145 -13.53 -7.60 -1.25
CA GLY A 145 -13.53 -8.99 -0.80
C GLY A 145 -14.71 -9.31 0.11
N LYS A 146 -15.03 -10.61 0.21
CA LYS A 146 -16.05 -11.17 1.11
C LYS A 146 -15.44 -12.13 2.16
N GLY A 147 -14.15 -11.97 2.46
CA GLY A 147 -13.47 -12.82 3.42
C GLY A 147 -13.66 -12.39 4.88
N ASN A 148 -12.85 -12.97 5.76
CA ASN A 148 -12.99 -12.84 7.22
C ASN A 148 -12.05 -11.80 7.84
N LYS A 149 -11.21 -11.11 7.06
CA LYS A 149 -10.36 -10.03 7.58
C LYS A 149 -11.22 -8.79 7.77
N THR A 150 -11.65 -8.50 9.00
CA THR A 150 -12.55 -7.37 9.29
C THR A 150 -11.78 -6.08 9.58
N ALA A 151 -10.93 -6.08 10.59
CA ALA A 151 -10.15 -4.96 11.10
C ALA A 151 -9.12 -4.52 10.07
N GLY A 152 -8.38 -5.45 9.48
CA GLY A 152 -7.40 -5.14 8.44
C GLY A 152 -8.04 -4.58 7.16
N THR A 153 -9.15 -5.16 6.70
CA THR A 153 -9.92 -4.62 5.55
C THR A 153 -10.47 -3.22 5.85
N ARG A 154 -11.02 -3.00 7.06
CA ARG A 154 -11.50 -1.68 7.48
C ARG A 154 -10.38 -0.64 7.49
N LEU A 155 -9.19 -0.99 7.97
CA LEU A 155 -8.05 -0.08 8.01
C LEU A 155 -7.68 0.39 6.61
N ILE A 156 -7.51 -0.56 5.68
CA ILE A 156 -7.16 -0.24 4.29
C ILE A 156 -8.26 0.59 3.63
N ARG A 157 -9.54 0.26 3.85
CA ARG A 157 -10.66 1.05 3.31
C ARG A 157 -10.68 2.48 3.85
N ARG A 158 -10.52 2.70 5.17
CA ARG A 158 -10.52 4.04 5.77
C ARG A 158 -9.40 4.90 5.18
N LEU A 159 -8.20 4.36 5.10
CA LEU A 159 -7.05 5.06 4.51
C LEU A 159 -7.25 5.34 3.01
N ASN A 160 -7.86 4.42 2.26
CA ASN A 160 -8.10 4.60 0.82
C ASN A 160 -9.25 5.56 0.51
N SER A 161 -10.22 5.72 1.41
CA SER A 161 -11.34 6.66 1.29
C SER A 161 -11.10 8.00 1.97
N SER A 162 -9.97 8.18 2.64
CA SER A 162 -9.58 9.40 3.35
C SER A 162 -9.36 10.55 2.36
N ASP A 163 -9.71 11.78 2.77
CA ASP A 163 -9.30 13.00 2.07
C ASP A 163 -7.82 13.35 2.33
N LYS A 164 -7.24 12.78 3.40
CA LYS A 164 -5.80 12.84 3.72
C LYS A 164 -5.00 11.76 2.99
N VAL A 165 -3.74 12.07 2.70
CA VAL A 165 -2.77 11.16 2.09
C VAL A 165 -1.95 10.46 3.16
N THR A 166 -1.87 9.13 3.06
CA THR A 166 -0.92 8.33 3.85
C THR A 166 0.20 7.81 2.95
N THR A 167 1.42 8.30 3.19
CA THR A 167 2.63 7.91 2.46
C THR A 167 3.34 6.78 3.19
N ILE A 168 3.74 5.73 2.46
CA ILE A 168 4.55 4.63 2.99
C ILE A 168 5.96 4.73 2.42
N GLU A 169 6.94 4.98 3.27
CA GLU A 169 8.36 5.03 2.91
C GLU A 169 9.05 3.73 3.29
N ILE A 170 9.79 3.12 2.36
CA ILE A 170 10.67 2.00 2.69
C ILE A 170 11.98 2.52 3.27
N GLY A 171 12.32 2.08 4.47
CA GLY A 171 13.58 2.42 5.14
C GLY A 171 14.37 1.20 5.62
N ASN A 172 15.63 1.42 5.98
CA ASN A 172 16.53 0.40 6.52
C ASN A 172 16.57 0.35 8.06
N LYS A 173 15.89 1.28 8.73
CA LYS A 173 15.72 1.33 10.20
C LYS A 173 14.36 0.74 10.58
N GLY A 174 14.17 0.25 11.80
CA GLY A 174 12.93 -0.42 12.23
C GLY A 174 11.64 0.36 11.93
N ASN A 175 10.50 -0.35 11.88
CA ASN A 175 9.19 0.25 11.59
C ASN A 175 8.85 1.33 12.62
N SER A 176 8.36 2.46 12.14
CA SER A 176 7.92 3.58 12.97
C SER A 176 7.10 4.55 12.13
N ALA A 177 5.97 5.01 12.64
CA ALA A 177 5.41 6.29 12.28
C ALA A 177 6.38 7.38 12.77
N ARG A 178 6.90 8.20 11.87
CA ARG A 178 7.88 9.25 12.21
C ARG A 178 7.29 10.62 11.99
N ALA A 179 7.62 11.54 12.89
CA ALA A 179 7.76 12.94 12.51
C ALA A 179 8.91 13.04 11.50
N ASN A 180 8.64 13.62 10.34
CA ASN A 180 9.57 13.71 9.24
C ASN A 180 10.91 14.36 9.69
N SER A 181 12.04 13.69 9.43
CA SER A 181 13.34 14.39 9.47
C SER A 181 13.37 15.30 8.24
N LYS A 182 13.84 16.54 8.41
CA LYS A 182 13.78 17.75 7.54
C LYS A 182 13.95 17.64 6.01
N THR A 183 13.97 16.47 5.37
CA THR A 183 14.42 16.30 3.97
C THR A 183 13.55 15.41 3.07
N ALA A 184 12.33 15.01 3.46
CA ALA A 184 11.38 14.35 2.54
C ALA A 184 10.00 15.04 2.58
N SER A 185 9.29 15.02 1.46
CA SER A 185 7.99 15.68 1.23
C SER A 185 6.94 15.38 2.31
N GLY A 186 6.36 16.43 2.90
CA GLY A 186 5.13 16.37 3.72
C GLY A 186 5.40 16.30 5.24
N LYS A 187 5.27 17.42 5.94
CA LYS A 187 5.32 17.49 7.41
C LYS A 187 3.91 17.26 7.94
N THR A 188 3.69 16.23 8.77
CA THR A 188 2.47 16.11 9.56
C THR A 188 2.39 17.28 10.55
N ASP A 189 1.30 18.02 10.50
CA ASP A 189 0.91 19.02 11.48
C ASP A 189 0.32 18.33 12.72
N TRP A 190 1.16 18.19 13.73
CA TRP A 190 0.79 17.55 15.00
C TRP A 190 -0.33 18.26 15.75
N THR A 191 -0.52 19.56 15.52
CA THR A 191 -1.65 20.28 16.11
C THR A 191 -2.96 19.75 15.55
N LYS A 192 -3.02 19.57 14.22
CA LYS A 192 -4.19 19.00 13.54
C LYS A 192 -4.38 17.52 13.86
N ALA A 193 -3.28 16.77 13.96
CA ALA A 193 -3.29 15.35 14.28
C ALA A 193 -3.86 15.04 15.68
N MET A 194 -3.97 16.03 16.57
CA MET A 194 -4.47 15.86 17.95
C MET A 194 -5.78 16.61 18.25
N ASN A 195 -6.27 17.46 17.34
CA ASN A 195 -7.40 18.37 17.61
C ASN A 195 -8.69 18.04 16.84
N GLY A 196 -8.78 16.83 16.26
CA GLY A 196 -9.92 16.36 15.47
C GLY A 196 -9.93 16.81 14.01
N THR A 197 -9.02 17.68 13.58
CA THR A 197 -8.92 18.11 12.17
C THR A 197 -8.27 17.04 11.30
N GLY A 198 -7.22 16.42 11.82
CA GLY A 198 -6.40 15.45 11.11
C GLY A 198 -5.51 16.05 10.03
N ASP A 199 -4.52 15.27 9.59
CA ASP A 199 -3.55 15.69 8.57
C ASP A 199 -2.98 14.49 7.81
N ASP A 200 -2.18 14.76 6.77
CA ASP A 200 -1.44 13.72 6.05
C ASP A 200 -0.44 13.00 6.96
N ALA A 201 -0.24 11.70 6.72
CA ALA A 201 0.59 10.83 7.54
C ALA A 201 1.72 10.18 6.72
N THR A 202 2.89 10.00 7.35
CA THR A 202 4.00 9.24 6.75
C THR A 202 4.40 8.09 7.66
N VAL A 203 4.46 6.89 7.07
CA VAL A 203 4.79 5.64 7.73
C VAL A 203 6.13 5.12 7.20
N SER A 204 7.11 4.92 8.07
CA SER A 204 8.34 4.20 7.71
C SER A 204 8.16 2.70 7.91
N PHE A 205 8.34 1.94 6.84
CA PHE A 205 8.24 0.49 6.82
C PHE A 205 9.58 -0.14 6.43
N ASN A 206 10.10 -1.03 7.27
CA ASN A 206 11.24 -1.85 6.97
C ASN A 206 10.81 -3.31 6.79
N PRO A 207 10.75 -3.81 5.56
CA PRO A 207 10.30 -5.16 5.27
C PRO A 207 11.31 -6.25 5.70
N SER A 208 12.50 -5.87 6.15
CA SER A 208 13.51 -6.78 6.69
C SER A 208 13.57 -6.73 8.22
N SER A 209 12.72 -5.92 8.87
CA SER A 209 12.69 -5.81 10.32
C SER A 209 12.02 -7.02 10.94
N ASP A 210 12.76 -7.76 11.78
CA ASP A 210 12.27 -8.94 12.49
C ASP A 210 12.40 -8.77 14.02
N PRO A 211 11.72 -7.77 14.61
CA PRO A 211 11.84 -7.51 16.03
C PRO A 211 11.11 -8.58 16.85
N LEU A 212 11.70 -8.95 17.98
CA LEU A 212 10.97 -9.64 19.04
C LEU A 212 10.03 -8.65 19.70
N ILE A 213 8.74 -8.96 19.71
CA ILE A 213 7.74 -8.19 20.43
C ILE A 213 7.12 -9.03 21.54
N LYS A 214 6.65 -8.34 22.58
CA LYS A 214 6.09 -8.93 23.79
C LYS A 214 4.66 -9.44 23.55
N THR A 215 4.52 -10.73 23.25
CA THR A 215 3.22 -11.37 23.01
C THR A 215 2.79 -12.24 24.18
N VAL A 216 1.49 -12.38 24.36
CA VAL A 216 0.87 -13.27 25.36
C VAL A 216 0.98 -14.71 24.87
N GLU A 217 1.55 -15.58 25.71
CA GLU A 217 1.56 -17.02 25.48
C GLU A 217 0.19 -17.64 25.76
N PRO A 218 -0.43 -18.36 24.81
CA PRO A 218 -1.80 -18.86 24.97
C PRO A 218 -2.01 -19.82 26.16
N LYS A 219 -0.97 -20.57 26.56
CA LYS A 219 -1.07 -21.59 27.61
C LYS A 219 -0.89 -21.01 29.01
N THR A 220 0.01 -20.05 29.15
CA THR A 220 0.47 -19.55 30.46
C THR A 220 -0.09 -18.17 30.77
N GLY A 221 -0.54 -17.42 29.77
CA GLY A 221 -0.88 -16.00 29.90
C GLY A 221 0.34 -15.09 30.08
N ASN A 222 1.54 -15.67 30.21
CA ASN A 222 2.78 -14.91 30.39
C ASN A 222 3.18 -14.22 29.10
N ILE A 223 3.82 -13.07 29.25
CA ILE A 223 4.38 -12.35 28.12
C ILE A 223 5.80 -12.82 27.82
N SER A 224 6.04 -13.18 26.55
CA SER A 224 7.36 -13.54 26.03
C SER A 224 7.62 -12.94 24.64
N GLY A 225 8.89 -12.90 24.24
CA GLY A 225 9.32 -12.33 22.97
C GLY A 225 9.01 -13.26 21.79
N LYS A 226 8.23 -12.79 20.83
CA LYS A 226 7.95 -13.50 19.57
C LYS A 226 8.21 -12.60 18.37
N LYS A 227 8.75 -13.18 17.30
CA LYS A 227 8.97 -12.49 16.02
C LYS A 227 7.67 -11.92 15.47
N ARG A 228 7.73 -10.67 14.99
CA ARG A 228 6.57 -9.97 14.42
C ARG A 228 6.53 -10.15 12.90
N PRO A 229 5.45 -10.70 12.32
CA PRO A 229 5.28 -10.70 10.87
C PRO A 229 5.26 -9.28 10.30
N ASN A 230 5.92 -9.08 9.16
CA ASN A 230 6.08 -7.78 8.52
C ASN A 230 4.77 -7.02 8.31
N GLN A 231 3.72 -7.72 7.86
CA GLN A 231 2.41 -7.09 7.63
C GLN A 231 1.78 -6.59 8.92
N ILE A 232 2.00 -7.26 10.06
CA ILE A 232 1.52 -6.79 11.37
C ILE A 232 2.29 -5.54 11.79
N GLY A 233 3.61 -5.52 11.53
CA GLY A 233 4.41 -4.33 11.75
C GLY A 233 3.97 -3.14 10.89
N LEU A 234 3.63 -3.36 9.63
CA LEU A 234 3.07 -2.32 8.76
C LEU A 234 1.69 -1.87 9.24
N ALA A 235 0.81 -2.81 9.61
CA ALA A 235 -0.51 -2.50 10.13
C ALA A 235 -0.46 -1.61 11.38
N HIS A 236 0.49 -1.85 12.28
CA HIS A 236 0.72 -1.02 13.46
C HIS A 236 0.94 0.45 13.08
N GLU A 237 1.88 0.71 12.16
CA GLU A 237 2.16 2.08 11.74
C GLU A 237 1.00 2.71 10.94
N LEU A 238 0.24 1.91 10.20
CA LEU A 238 -0.96 2.37 9.48
C LEU A 238 -2.11 2.72 10.42
N ILE A 239 -2.21 2.09 11.59
CA ILE A 239 -3.19 2.47 12.61
C ILE A 239 -2.83 3.84 13.18
N HIS A 240 -1.54 4.13 13.43
CA HIS A 240 -1.12 5.49 13.76
C HIS A 240 -1.48 6.49 12.66
N ALA A 241 -1.28 6.13 11.38
CA ALA A 241 -1.69 6.97 10.27
C ALA A 241 -3.21 7.21 10.23
N ASP A 242 -4.04 6.20 10.51
CA ASP A 242 -5.50 6.38 10.64
C ASP A 242 -5.84 7.33 11.79
N HIS A 243 -5.15 7.24 12.94
CA HIS A 243 -5.38 8.17 14.04
C HIS A 243 -4.95 9.60 13.69
N ILE A 244 -3.84 9.78 12.95
CA ILE A 244 -3.36 11.07 12.44
C ILE A 244 -4.36 11.67 11.44
N ASN A 245 -4.82 10.90 10.45
CA ASN A 245 -5.80 11.35 9.44
C ASN A 245 -7.11 11.82 10.09
N ASN A 246 -7.48 11.22 11.23
CA ASN A 246 -8.69 11.56 11.98
C ASN A 246 -8.47 12.62 13.08
N GLY A 247 -7.24 13.13 13.25
CA GLY A 247 -6.94 14.14 14.27
C GLY A 247 -7.08 13.64 15.71
N SER A 248 -6.94 12.34 15.94
CA SER A 248 -7.33 11.70 17.21
C SER A 248 -6.16 11.21 18.06
N VAL A 249 -4.92 11.56 17.70
CA VAL A 249 -3.69 11.13 18.38
C VAL A 249 -3.65 11.69 19.80
N ASP A 250 -3.16 10.88 20.75
CA ASP A 250 -3.03 11.29 22.15
C ASP A 250 -1.68 10.82 22.74
N PHE A 251 -0.81 11.78 23.04
CA PHE A 251 0.52 11.51 23.59
C PHE A 251 0.57 11.47 25.12
N THR A 252 -0.58 11.55 25.81
CA THR A 252 -0.65 11.46 27.27
C THR A 252 -0.01 10.18 27.73
N LYS A 253 0.99 10.26 28.61
CA LYS A 253 1.66 9.08 29.15
C LYS A 253 0.74 8.35 30.12
N THR A 254 0.73 7.03 30.04
CA THR A 254 0.01 6.18 31.00
C THR A 254 0.80 4.91 31.27
N GLU A 255 0.45 4.23 32.36
CA GLU A 255 1.05 2.97 32.75
C GLU A 255 0.19 1.79 32.29
N HIS A 256 0.88 0.69 31.96
CA HIS A 256 0.29 -0.61 31.67
C HIS A 256 1.07 -1.69 32.39
N THR A 257 0.38 -2.52 33.16
CA THR A 257 0.97 -3.63 33.92
C THR A 257 0.62 -4.95 33.24
N TYR A 258 1.60 -5.84 33.15
CA TYR A 258 1.47 -7.15 32.51
C TYR A 258 2.24 -8.23 33.26
N GLN A 259 1.79 -9.48 33.11
CA GLN A 259 2.36 -10.62 33.81
C GLN A 259 3.49 -11.28 32.99
N THR A 260 4.59 -11.60 33.67
CA THR A 260 5.71 -12.40 33.15
C THR A 260 5.95 -13.59 34.07
N VAL A 261 6.83 -14.51 33.65
CA VAL A 261 7.27 -15.64 34.51
C VAL A 261 7.87 -15.14 35.83
N GLY A 262 8.52 -13.97 35.84
CA GLY A 262 9.13 -13.37 37.03
C GLY A 262 8.18 -12.48 37.86
N GLY A 263 6.90 -12.44 37.53
CA GLY A 263 5.89 -11.59 38.19
C GLY A 263 5.40 -10.44 37.31
N ASN A 264 4.71 -9.50 37.94
CA ASN A 264 4.10 -8.36 37.26
C ASN A 264 5.15 -7.29 36.94
N MET A 265 5.12 -6.80 35.70
CA MET A 265 5.96 -5.73 35.17
C MET A 265 5.09 -4.55 34.76
N THR A 266 5.55 -3.32 34.98
CA THR A 266 4.87 -2.09 34.54
C THR A 266 5.72 -1.36 33.51
N GLN A 267 5.08 -0.80 32.49
CA GLN A 267 5.71 0.04 31.47
C GLN A 267 4.93 1.36 31.31
N THR A 268 5.65 2.42 30.96
CA THR A 268 5.08 3.76 30.78
C THR A 268 5.34 4.24 29.37
N HIS A 269 4.28 4.43 28.59
CA HIS A 269 4.34 4.92 27.21
C HIS A 269 3.19 5.91 26.94
N PRO A 270 3.24 6.68 25.84
CA PRO A 270 2.07 7.41 25.35
C PRO A 270 0.87 6.46 25.19
N ILE A 271 -0.32 6.94 25.55
CA ILE A 271 -1.56 6.16 25.42
C ILE A 271 -1.82 5.76 23.97
N GLU A 272 -1.36 6.56 22.99
CA GLU A 272 -1.40 6.25 21.56
C GLU A 272 -0.78 4.90 21.21
N GLU A 273 0.33 4.50 21.84
CA GLU A 273 0.99 3.22 21.59
C GLU A 273 0.13 2.06 22.10
N PHE A 274 -0.40 2.19 23.32
CA PHE A 274 -1.28 1.17 23.90
C PHE A 274 -2.61 1.07 23.18
N ARG A 275 -3.17 2.21 22.75
CA ARG A 275 -4.41 2.29 21.97
C ARG A 275 -4.24 1.60 20.62
N THR A 276 -3.14 1.86 19.94
CA THR A 276 -2.77 1.24 18.66
C THR A 276 -2.63 -0.27 18.77
N VAL A 277 -2.01 -0.76 19.85
CA VAL A 277 -1.93 -2.21 20.10
C VAL A 277 -3.30 -2.79 20.48
N GLY A 278 -4.14 -2.02 21.17
CA GLY A 278 -5.40 -2.47 21.75
C GLY A 278 -5.27 -2.97 23.19
N LEU A 279 -4.38 -2.35 23.97
CA LEU A 279 -4.14 -2.66 25.40
C LEU A 279 -4.92 -1.73 26.33
N LYS A 280 -4.93 -0.42 26.03
CA LYS A 280 -5.53 0.63 26.87
C LYS A 280 -5.87 1.84 26.03
N GLY A 281 -6.92 2.59 26.38
CA GLY A 281 -7.26 3.84 25.70
C GLY A 281 -8.00 3.70 24.36
N THR A 282 -8.48 2.50 24.01
CA THR A 282 -9.27 2.26 22.79
C THR A 282 -10.61 2.99 22.84
N LYS A 283 -10.95 3.68 21.76
CA LYS A 283 -12.23 4.38 21.54
C LYS A 283 -13.16 3.53 20.67
N LYS A 284 -14.46 3.81 20.73
CA LYS A 284 -15.45 3.11 19.90
C LYS A 284 -15.14 3.33 18.42
N GLY A 285 -14.98 2.23 17.67
CA GLY A 285 -14.68 2.28 16.24
C GLY A 285 -13.19 2.21 15.91
N ASP A 286 -12.29 2.21 16.91
CA ASP A 286 -10.87 2.00 16.67
C ASP A 286 -10.58 0.65 16.02
N ILE A 287 -9.46 0.62 15.30
CA ILE A 287 -8.86 -0.58 14.75
C ILE A 287 -7.55 -0.80 15.50
N THR A 288 -7.31 -2.02 15.98
CA THR A 288 -6.11 -2.29 16.80
C THR A 288 -5.24 -3.40 16.22
N GLU A 289 -3.95 -3.39 16.55
CA GLU A 289 -3.01 -4.44 16.16
C GLU A 289 -3.52 -5.81 16.64
N ASN A 290 -4.06 -5.91 17.86
CA ASN A 290 -4.57 -7.16 18.41
C ASN A 290 -5.81 -7.70 17.69
N GLN A 291 -6.65 -6.85 17.11
CA GLN A 291 -7.74 -7.31 16.24
C GLN A 291 -7.17 -7.94 14.96
N ILE A 292 -6.21 -7.28 14.31
CA ILE A 292 -5.57 -7.79 13.08
C ILE A 292 -4.75 -9.07 13.35
N ARG A 293 -4.08 -9.13 14.51
CA ARG A 293 -3.37 -10.34 14.97
C ARG A 293 -4.32 -11.52 15.12
N LYS A 294 -5.50 -11.31 15.74
CA LYS A 294 -6.52 -12.34 15.90
C LYS A 294 -6.99 -12.88 14.55
N GLU A 295 -7.21 -12.01 13.57
CA GLU A 295 -7.59 -12.38 12.20
C GLU A 295 -6.54 -13.22 11.46
N GLN A 296 -5.27 -13.06 11.84
CA GLN A 296 -4.13 -13.77 11.25
C GLN A 296 -3.59 -14.90 12.14
N SER A 297 -4.39 -15.35 13.10
CA SER A 297 -4.04 -16.43 14.04
C SER A 297 -2.70 -16.19 14.76
N GLN A 298 -2.41 -14.93 15.08
CA GLN A 298 -1.22 -14.53 15.82
C GLN A 298 -1.55 -14.31 17.30
N ASN A 299 -0.59 -14.60 18.17
CA ASN A 299 -0.67 -14.26 19.59
C ASN A 299 -0.91 -12.75 19.77
N GLN A 300 -1.73 -12.36 20.74
CA GLN A 300 -1.91 -10.95 21.05
C GLN A 300 -0.61 -10.35 21.57
N ARG A 301 -0.32 -9.10 21.21
CA ARG A 301 0.72 -8.29 21.84
C ARG A 301 0.17 -7.82 23.18
N GLY A 302 0.87 -8.15 24.27
CA GLY A 302 0.42 -7.87 25.63
C GLY A 302 1.15 -6.69 26.30
N ALA A 303 2.25 -6.23 25.68
CA ALA A 303 3.06 -5.11 26.15
C ALA A 303 3.77 -4.42 24.96
N TYR A 304 4.29 -3.22 25.20
CA TYR A 304 4.93 -2.40 24.18
C TYR A 304 6.45 -2.59 24.23
#